data_AF-A0A1G6MLM9-F1
#
_entry.id   AF-A0A1G6MLM9-F1
#
_cell.length_a   1.000
_cell.length_b   1.000
_cell.length_c   1.000
_cell.angle_alpha   90.00
_cell.angle_beta   90.00
_cell.angle_gamma   90.00
#
_symmetry.space_group_name_H-M   'P 1'
#
loop_
_entity.id
_entity.type
_entity.pdbx_description
1 polymer ?
#
loop_
_entity_poly.entity_id
_entity_poly.type
_entity_poly.pdbx_seq_one_letter_code
_entity_poly.pdbx_strand_id
1 'polypeptide(L)'
;MQLFMVFLIIVVVVTAIRTFSNSIAGRRADGLDQLKHRAQMNINMGLMFIAVALMQGISLGDWWIRLLMIAVGALGIYNLIFGLRARNFYRKKLEEQQ
;
A
#
# COMPACT_ATOMS: atom_id res chain seq x y z
N MET A 1 15.80 -2.78 17.93
CA MET A 1 16.09 -2.89 16.48
C MET A 1 15.54 -4.18 15.88
N GLN A 2 15.86 -5.37 16.42
CA GLN A 2 15.34 -6.65 15.92
C GLN A 2 13.80 -6.74 15.95
N LEU A 3 13.15 -6.42 17.07
CA LEU A 3 11.68 -6.43 17.17
C LEU A 3 11.01 -5.49 16.15
N PHE A 4 11.61 -4.33 15.88
CA PHE A 4 11.11 -3.39 14.88
C PHE A 4 11.23 -3.96 13.46
N MET A 5 12.35 -4.60 13.12
CA MET A 5 12.49 -5.28 11.82
C MET A 5 11.49 -6.42 11.67
N VAL A 6 11.30 -7.26 12.71
CA VAL A 6 10.31 -8.34 12.69
C VAL A 6 8.90 -7.78 12.46
N PHE A 7 8.55 -6.69 13.15
CA PHE A 7 7.28 -6.00 12.92
C PHE A 7 7.13 -5.53 11.47
N LEU A 8 8.15 -4.89 10.90
CA LEU A 8 8.09 -4.43 9.50
C LEU A 8 7.98 -5.59 8.51
N ILE A 9 8.68 -6.71 8.74
CA ILE A 9 8.56 -7.92 7.92
C ILE A 9 7.12 -8.45 7.96
N ILE A 10 6.51 -8.53 9.14
CA ILE A 10 5.11 -8.94 9.29
C ILE A 10 4.19 -8.00 8.50
N VAL A 11 4.40 -6.68 8.61
CA VAL A 11 3.64 -5.69 7.85
C VAL A 11 3.78 -5.92 6.34
N VAL A 12 5.01 -6.14 5.84
CA VAL A 12 5.27 -6.42 4.43
C VAL A 12 4.55 -7.69 3.96
N VAL A 13 4.65 -8.79 4.70
CA VAL A 13 4.00 -10.05 4.35
C VAL A 13 2.47 -9.90 4.31
N VAL A 14 1.89 -9.29 5.35
CA VAL A 14 0.43 -9.09 5.43
C VAL A 14 -0.06 -8.17 4.32
N THR A 15 0.65 -7.07 4.07
CA THR A 15 0.27 -6.11 3.02
C THR A 15 0.47 -6.70 1.62
N ALA A 16 1.50 -7.51 1.39
CA ALA A 16 1.70 -8.25 0.14
C ALA A 16 0.54 -9.20 -0.13
N ILE A 17 0.19 -10.07 0.83
CA ILE A 17 -0.94 -11.00 0.71
C ILE A 17 -2.22 -10.23 0.37
N ARG A 18 -2.54 -9.18 1.14
CA ARG A 18 -3.74 -8.36 0.88
C ARG A 18 -3.70 -7.66 -0.48
N THR A 19 -2.53 -7.24 -0.96
CA THR A 19 -2.38 -6.63 -2.29
C THR A 19 -2.71 -7.64 -3.38
N PHE A 20 -2.16 -8.85 -3.30
CA PHE A 20 -2.46 -9.92 -4.26
C PHE A 20 -3.92 -10.36 -4.20
N SER A 21 -4.48 -10.56 -3.01
CA SER A 21 -5.90 -10.93 -2.85
C SER A 21 -6.83 -9.87 -3.46
N ASN A 22 -6.57 -8.59 -3.19
CA ASN A 22 -7.37 -7.50 -3.77
C ASN A 22 -7.18 -7.34 -5.28
N SER A 23 -5.98 -7.60 -5.79
CA SER A 23 -5.71 -7.62 -7.23
C SER A 23 -6.54 -8.70 -7.93
N ILE A 24 -6.55 -9.93 -7.38
CA ILE A 24 -7.33 -11.04 -7.96
C ILE A 24 -8.83 -10.77 -7.86
N ALA A 25 -9.32 -10.33 -6.70
CA ALA A 25 -10.73 -10.01 -6.50
C ALA A 25 -11.19 -8.84 -7.41
N GLY A 26 -10.37 -7.80 -7.53
CA GLY A 26 -10.66 -6.64 -8.38
C GLY A 26 -10.70 -6.94 -9.88
N ARG A 27 -10.05 -8.02 -10.35
CA ARG A 27 -10.18 -8.48 -11.75
C ARG A 27 -11.53 -9.13 -12.04
N ARG A 28 -12.22 -9.62 -11.01
CA ARG A 28 -13.52 -10.30 -11.12
C ARG A 28 -14.70 -9.39 -10.75
N ALA A 29 -14.42 -8.19 -10.25
CA ALA A 29 -15.42 -7.22 -9.84
C ALA A 29 -15.58 -6.12 -10.90
N ASP A 30 -16.81 -5.62 -11.03
CA ASP A 30 -17.17 -4.54 -11.95
C ASP A 30 -17.65 -3.29 -11.19
N GLY A 31 -17.58 -2.14 -11.87
CA GLY A 31 -18.11 -0.88 -11.35
C GLY A 31 -17.54 -0.44 -10.00
N LEU A 32 -18.42 -0.20 -9.03
CA LEU A 32 -18.07 0.33 -7.70
C LEU A 32 -17.24 -0.67 -6.87
N ASP A 33 -17.49 -1.97 -6.99
CA ASP A 33 -16.72 -2.99 -6.24
C ASP A 33 -15.29 -3.11 -6.75
N GLN A 34 -15.08 -2.93 -8.06
CA GLN A 34 -13.74 -2.83 -8.61
C GLN A 34 -12.95 -1.64 -8.02
N LEU A 35 -13.60 -0.49 -7.88
CA LEU A 35 -13.01 0.71 -7.27
C LEU A 35 -12.61 0.46 -5.81
N LYS A 36 -13.44 -0.25 -5.04
CA LYS A 36 -13.11 -0.67 -3.67
C LYS A 36 -11.87 -1.54 -3.61
N HIS A 37 -11.79 -2.58 -4.45
CA HIS A 37 -10.63 -3.47 -4.48
C HIS A 37 -9.35 -2.73 -4.90
N ARG A 38 -9.43 -1.85 -5.90
CA ARG A 38 -8.31 -0.99 -6.32
C ARG A 38 -7.85 -0.04 -5.21
N ALA A 39 -8.80 0.58 -4.50
CA ALA A 39 -8.49 1.45 -3.37
C ALA A 39 -7.76 0.69 -2.25
N GLN A 40 -8.25 -0.49 -1.89
CA GLN A 40 -7.58 -1.33 -0.88
C GLN A 40 -6.21 -1.82 -1.36
N MET A 41 -6.08 -2.22 -2.62
CA MET A 41 -4.80 -2.61 -3.21
C MET A 41 -3.77 -1.47 -3.11
N ASN A 42 -4.15 -0.24 -3.48
CA ASN A 42 -3.26 0.92 -3.41
C ASN A 42 -2.86 1.27 -1.97
N ILE A 43 -3.78 1.15 -1.01
CA ILE A 43 -3.46 1.34 0.42
C ILE A 43 -2.45 0.29 0.90
N ASN A 44 -2.68 -0.99 0.61
CA ASN A 44 -1.79 -2.07 1.05
C ASN A 44 -0.41 -1.96 0.39
N MET A 45 -0.37 -1.70 -0.92
CA MET A 45 0.89 -1.48 -1.64
C MET A 45 1.63 -0.25 -1.12
N GLY A 46 0.90 0.82 -0.80
CA GLY A 46 1.46 2.03 -0.20
C GLY A 46 2.13 1.75 1.15
N LEU A 47 1.42 1.04 2.05
CA LEU A 47 1.97 0.60 3.33
C LEU A 47 3.19 -0.32 3.18
N MET A 48 3.14 -1.24 2.21
CA MET A 48 4.24 -2.15 1.91
C MET A 48 5.50 -1.37 1.49
N PHE A 49 5.38 -0.42 0.58
CA PHE A 49 6.50 0.40 0.12
C PHE A 49 7.09 1.28 1.23
N ILE A 50 6.23 1.85 2.08
CA ILE A 50 6.69 2.59 3.27
C ILE A 50 7.46 1.65 4.21
N ALA A 51 6.94 0.45 4.48
CA ALA A 51 7.60 -0.52 5.35
C ALA A 51 8.97 -0.95 4.78
N VAL A 52 9.06 -1.23 3.48
CA VAL A 52 10.33 -1.57 2.80
C VAL A 52 11.32 -0.40 2.86
N ALA A 53 10.87 0.83 2.60
CA ALA A 53 11.72 2.01 2.69
C ALA A 53 12.25 2.23 4.11
N LEU A 54 11.43 2.00 5.14
CA LEU A 54 11.85 2.09 6.54
C LEU A 54 12.83 0.97 6.93
N MET A 55 12.63 -0.26 6.43
CA MET A 55 13.58 -1.36 6.64
C MET A 55 14.97 -1.02 6.07
N GLN A 56 15.03 -0.45 4.87
CA GLN A 56 16.30 -0.09 4.24
C GLN A 56 16.87 1.25 4.68
N GLY A 57 16.06 2.19 5.18
CA GLY A 57 16.56 3.42 5.80
C GLY A 57 17.42 3.16 7.04
N ILE A 58 17.26 1.99 7.67
CA ILE A 58 18.11 1.52 8.76
C ILE A 58 19.44 0.92 8.25
N SER A 59 19.49 0.51 6.99
CA SER A 59 20.71 0.02 6.33
C SER A 59 21.53 1.21 5.80
N LEU A 60 22.74 1.41 6.34
CA LEU A 60 23.68 2.44 5.89
C LEU A 60 24.34 2.06 4.55
N GLY A 61 23.53 1.87 3.50
CA GLY A 61 24.00 1.57 2.15
C GLY A 61 24.49 2.80 1.38
N ASP A 62 24.98 2.53 0.16
CA ASP A 62 25.43 3.52 -0.82
C ASP A 62 24.38 4.60 -1.12
N TRP A 63 24.85 5.79 -1.51
CA TRP A 63 24.01 6.95 -1.83
C TRP A 63 22.87 6.63 -2.82
N TRP A 64 23.15 5.84 -3.86
CA TRP A 64 22.14 5.42 -4.84
C TRP A 64 21.01 4.59 -4.23
N ILE A 65 21.33 3.71 -3.28
CA ILE A 65 20.33 2.89 -2.58
C ILE A 65 19.44 3.80 -1.73
N ARG A 66 20.01 4.79 -1.05
CA ARG A 66 19.23 5.76 -0.25
C ARG A 66 18.25 6.54 -1.12
N LEU A 67 18.70 7.02 -2.28
CA LEU A 67 17.84 7.77 -3.20
C LEU A 67 16.70 6.91 -3.75
N LEU A 68 16.99 5.65 -4.10
CA LEU A 68 15.96 4.67 -4.47
C LEU A 68 14.95 4.46 -3.33
N MET A 69 15.40 4.34 -2.09
CA MET A 69 14.50 4.14 -0.95
C MET A 69 13.63 5.35 -0.65
N ILE A 70 14.15 6.57 -0.84
CA ILE A 70 13.35 7.80 -0.76
C ILE A 70 12.27 7.78 -1.84
N ALA A 71 12.62 7.40 -3.08
CA ALA A 71 11.65 7.28 -4.17
C ALA A 71 10.58 6.21 -3.88
N VAL A 72 10.97 5.02 -3.39
CA VAL A 72 10.04 3.95 -2.99
C VAL A 72 9.12 4.42 -1.86
N GLY A 73 9.66 5.10 -0.84
CA GLY A 73 8.88 5.68 0.25
C GLY A 73 7.88 6.73 -0.26
N ALA A 74 8.31 7.62 -1.16
CA ALA A 74 7.44 8.62 -1.78
C ALA A 74 6.32 7.98 -2.62
N LEU A 75 6.64 6.95 -3.41
CA LEU A 75 5.63 6.16 -4.14
C LEU A 75 4.65 5.47 -3.18
N GLY A 76 5.14 4.98 -2.05
CA GLY A 76 4.31 4.40 -0.99
C GLY A 76 3.31 5.40 -0.42
N ILE A 77 3.78 6.61 -0.08
CA ILE A 77 2.93 7.70 0.40
C ILE A 77 1.90 8.11 -0.66
N TYR A 78 2.33 8.25 -1.91
CA TYR A 78 1.44 8.60 -3.03
C TYR A 78 0.31 7.55 -3.18
N ASN A 79 0.66 6.26 -3.21
CA ASN A 79 -0.31 5.17 -3.31
C ASN A 79 -1.28 5.14 -2.12
N LEU A 80 -0.78 5.42 -0.91
CA LEU A 80 -1.61 5.48 0.28
C LEU A 80 -2.63 6.62 0.21
N ILE A 81 -2.20 7.83 -0.15
CA ILE A 81 -3.09 9.00 -0.28
C ILE A 81 -4.14 8.76 -1.36
N PHE A 82 -3.73 8.25 -2.53
CA PHE A 82 -4.65 7.98 -3.62
C PHE A 82 -5.65 6.88 -3.25
N GLY A 83 -5.18 5.80 -2.61
CA GLY A 83 -6.05 4.72 -2.11
C GLY A 83 -7.06 5.20 -1.07
N LEU A 84 -6.66 6.07 -0.14
CA LEU A 84 -7.57 6.67 0.85
C LEU A 84 -8.61 7.58 0.19
N ARG A 85 -8.22 8.41 -0.79
CA ARG A 85 -9.17 9.24 -1.56
C ARG A 85 -10.18 8.38 -2.32
N ALA A 86 -9.71 7.34 -3.00
CA ALA A 86 -10.58 6.41 -3.73
C ALA A 86 -11.54 5.66 -2.80
N ARG A 87 -11.07 5.26 -1.60
CA ARG A 87 -11.93 4.63 -0.58
C ARG A 87 -13.01 5.57 -0.06
N ASN A 88 -12.67 6.84 0.19
CA ASN A 88 -13.64 7.85 0.62
C ASN A 88 -14.67 8.14 -0.47
N PHE A 89 -14.24 8.22 -1.73
CA PHE A 89 -15.14 8.39 -2.87
C PHE A 89 -16.10 7.21 -3.01
N TYR A 90 -15.60 5.97 -2.91
CA TYR A 90 -16.43 4.77 -2.92
C TYR A 90 -17.47 4.78 -1.80
N ARG A 91 -17.09 5.13 -0.57
CA ARG A 91 -18.02 5.23 0.56
C ARG A 91 -19.16 6.22 0.29
N LYS A 92 -18.84 7.41 -0.23
CA LYS A 92 -19.86 8.41 -0.59
C LYS A 92 -20.82 7.89 -1.65
N LYS A 93 -20.29 7.23 -2.69
CA LYS A 93 -21.12 6.64 -3.76
C LYS A 93 -22.05 5.53 -3.26
N LEU A 94 -21.60 4.74 -2.28
CA LEU A 94 -22.42 3.71 -1.66
C LEU A 94 -23.55 4.31 -0.81
N GLU A 95 -23.26 5.40 -0.08
CA GLU A 95 -24.24 6.16 0.71
C GLU A 95 -25.30 6.84 -0.20
N GLU A 96 -24.94 7.26 -1.42
CA GLU A 96 -25.88 7.83 -2.42
C GLU A 96 -26.81 6.80 -3.08
N GLN A 97 -26.50 5.50 -3.00
CA GLN A 97 -27.29 4.42 -3.61
C GLN A 97 -28.28 3.75 -2.65
N GLN A 98 -28.21 4.08 -1.35
CA GLN A 98 -29.11 3.59 -0.29
C GLN A 98 -30.25 4.56 -0.06
#